data_AF-J9WSE3-F1
#
_entry.id   AF-J9WSE3-F1
#
_cell.length_a   1.000
_cell.length_b   1.000
_cell.length_c   1.000
_cell.angle_alpha   90.00
_cell.angle_beta   90.00
_cell.angle_gamma   90.00
#
_symmetry.space_group_name_H-M   'P 1'
#
loop_
_entity.id
_entity.type
_entity.pdbx_description
1 polymer ?
#
loop_
_entity_poly.entity_id
_entity_poly.type
_entity_poly.pdbx_seq_one_letter_code
_entity_poly.pdbx_strand_id
1 'polypeptide(L)'
;HMQEFTQVHMRMMAQTLRSISATATVPVSFSNGPSFEPALFSHPSSSPYECNPEVENFKETIQQLEGRLVRQDHQIRELIAKMETQSINMVELKRTIRNLEGKIAEMEAQQCNGIYIWKIENFSSLLKAQEEERPVVTHSPGFYTGKPGYKLCLRLHIQLPNAQRCANFISLF
;
A
#
# COMPACT_ATOMS: atom_id res chain seq x y z
N HIS A 1 14.63 -4.46 -7.96
CA HIS A 1 14.80 -5.27 -6.75
C HIS A 1 13.84 -6.47 -6.67
N MET A 2 12.58 -6.36 -6.22
CA MET A 2 11.67 -7.54 -6.10
C MET A 2 11.42 -8.33 -7.41
N GLN A 3 11.36 -7.62 -8.53
CA GLN A 3 11.08 -8.21 -9.85
C GLN A 3 12.24 -9.05 -10.38
N GLU A 4 13.47 -8.70 -10.02
CA GLU A 4 14.69 -9.42 -10.44
C GLU A 4 14.80 -10.77 -9.71
N PHE A 5 14.50 -10.81 -8.41
CA PHE A 5 14.48 -12.07 -7.65
C PHE A 5 13.44 -13.06 -8.19
N THR A 6 12.30 -12.55 -8.65
CA THR A 6 11.24 -13.38 -9.24
C THR A 6 11.70 -13.99 -10.57
N GLN A 7 12.37 -13.22 -11.43
CA GLN A 7 12.92 -13.73 -12.69
C GLN A 7 14.03 -14.77 -12.47
N VAL A 8 14.93 -14.53 -11.52
CA VAL A 8 16.01 -15.48 -11.18
C VAL A 8 15.42 -16.78 -10.65
N HIS A 9 14.42 -16.70 -9.77
CA HIS A 9 13.73 -17.86 -9.22
C HIS A 9 13.03 -18.69 -10.30
N MET A 10 12.29 -18.04 -11.22
CA MET A 10 11.66 -18.73 -12.35
C MET A 10 12.67 -19.41 -13.28
N ARG A 11 13.82 -18.76 -13.55
CA ARG A 11 14.87 -19.33 -14.39
C ARG A 11 15.50 -20.57 -13.74
N MET A 12 15.71 -20.54 -12.42
CA MET A 12 16.26 -21.67 -11.67
C MET A 12 15.29 -22.87 -11.66
N MET A 13 13.99 -22.62 -11.42
CA MET A 13 12.95 -23.65 -11.50
C MET A 13 12.88 -24.31 -12.89
N ALA A 14 12.97 -23.52 -13.96
CA ALA A 14 12.96 -24.02 -15.33
C ALA A 14 14.19 -24.90 -15.67
N GLN A 15 15.34 -24.62 -15.06
CA GLN A 15 16.56 -25.41 -15.23
C GLN A 15 16.45 -26.78 -14.53
N THR A 16 15.91 -26.83 -13.32
CA THR A 16 15.69 -28.08 -12.57
C THR A 16 14.70 -29.01 -13.26
N LEU A 17 13.61 -28.47 -13.83
CA LEU A 17 12.66 -29.29 -14.59
C LEU A 17 13.30 -29.91 -15.85
N ARG A 18 14.18 -29.16 -16.53
CA ARG A 18 14.90 -29.69 -17.71
C ARG A 18 15.88 -30.80 -17.37
N SER A 19 16.55 -30.74 -16.21
CA SER A 19 17.44 -31.83 -15.77
C SER A 19 16.68 -33.11 -15.42
N ILE A 20 15.45 -33.00 -14.92
CA ILE A 20 14.60 -34.15 -14.59
C ILE A 20 14.06 -34.82 -15.87
N SER A 21 13.67 -34.06 -16.90
CA SER A 21 13.23 -34.63 -18.18
C SER A 21 14.33 -35.37 -18.95
N ALA A 22 15.60 -35.10 -18.67
CA ALA A 22 16.72 -35.77 -19.34
C ALA A 22 17.03 -37.18 -18.81
N THR A 23 16.43 -37.59 -17.69
CA THR A 23 16.67 -38.90 -17.05
C THR A 23 15.58 -39.95 -17.32
N ALA A 24 14.50 -39.59 -18.02
CA ALA A 24 13.42 -40.50 -18.39
C ALA A 24 13.47 -40.87 -19.89
N THR A 25 14.46 -41.68 -20.29
CA THR A 25 14.44 -42.37 -21.59
C THR A 25 14.64 -43.87 -21.39
N VAL A 26 13.54 -44.60 -21.27
CA VAL A 26 13.48 -46.02 -21.65
C VAL A 26 12.22 -46.23 -22.48
N PRO A 27 12.32 -46.52 -23.79
CA PRO A 27 11.17 -46.95 -24.58
C PRO A 27 11.02 -48.48 -24.44
N VAL A 28 9.93 -48.94 -23.83
CA VAL A 28 9.59 -50.37 -23.81
C VAL A 28 9.02 -50.75 -25.17
N SER A 29 9.70 -51.66 -25.86
CA SER A 29 9.31 -52.19 -27.17
C SER A 29 8.27 -53.29 -26.99
N PHE A 30 7.11 -53.13 -27.63
CA PHE A 30 6.07 -54.16 -27.74
C PHE A 30 6.44 -55.19 -28.81
N SER A 31 6.46 -56.49 -28.47
CA SER A 31 6.10 -57.57 -29.41
C SER A 31 5.77 -58.91 -28.72
N ASN A 32 4.60 -59.43 -29.09
CA ASN A 32 4.15 -60.83 -29.25
C ASN A 32 4.16 -61.86 -28.08
N GLY A 33 2.96 -62.38 -27.76
CA GLY A 33 2.73 -63.65 -27.04
C GLY A 33 2.84 -64.89 -27.96
N PRO A 34 2.39 -66.12 -27.57
CA PRO A 34 1.48 -66.49 -26.47
C PRO A 34 1.90 -67.74 -25.63
N SER A 35 1.22 -68.02 -24.51
CA SER A 35 0.60 -69.34 -24.19
C SER A 35 0.06 -69.35 -22.75
N PHE A 36 -1.17 -69.80 -22.59
CA PHE A 36 -1.87 -69.99 -21.31
C PHE A 36 -1.54 -71.38 -20.74
N GLU A 37 -1.18 -71.46 -19.45
CA GLU A 37 -1.55 -72.61 -18.62
C GLU A 37 -1.85 -72.16 -17.16
N PRO A 38 -2.97 -72.61 -16.55
CA PRO A 38 -3.37 -72.20 -15.21
C PRO A 38 -3.02 -73.26 -14.15
N ALA A 39 -2.01 -72.98 -13.32
CA ALA A 39 -1.70 -73.81 -12.16
C ALA A 39 -1.46 -72.96 -10.90
N LEU A 40 -2.55 -72.80 -10.14
CA LEU A 40 -2.64 -72.89 -8.68
C LEU A 40 -1.33 -72.73 -7.89
N PHE A 41 -1.03 -71.52 -7.40
CA PHE A 41 -0.39 -71.38 -6.08
C PHE A 41 -0.90 -70.11 -5.37
N SER A 42 -1.65 -70.39 -4.31
CA SER A 42 -1.95 -69.64 -3.09
C SER A 42 -1.19 -68.34 -2.83
N HIS A 43 -1.95 -67.27 -2.52
CA HIS A 43 -1.52 -66.04 -1.83
C HIS A 43 -0.77 -66.32 -0.50
N PRO A 44 -0.07 -65.35 0.15
CA PRO A 44 0.22 -63.96 -0.22
C PRO A 44 1.72 -63.60 -0.01
N SER A 45 2.47 -63.24 -1.06
CA SER A 45 3.78 -62.60 -0.84
C SER A 45 3.55 -61.11 -0.59
N SER A 46 3.40 -60.74 0.69
CA SER A 46 3.66 -59.38 1.16
C SER A 46 5.12 -59.04 0.88
N SER A 47 5.39 -58.51 -0.31
CA SER A 47 6.61 -57.76 -0.56
C SER A 47 6.54 -56.51 0.32
N PRO A 48 7.50 -56.28 1.23
CA PRO A 48 7.60 -54.97 1.83
C PRO A 48 7.94 -54.05 0.67
N TYR A 49 7.01 -53.16 0.31
CA TYR A 49 7.34 -51.99 -0.50
C TYR A 49 8.52 -51.33 0.22
N GLU A 50 9.72 -51.54 -0.31
CA GLU A 50 10.92 -50.86 0.15
C GLU A 50 10.62 -49.38 -0.11
N CYS A 51 10.27 -48.68 0.98
CA CYS A 51 9.93 -47.28 0.90
C CYS A 51 11.21 -46.57 0.49
N ASN A 52 11.28 -46.15 -0.77
CA ASN A 52 12.50 -45.57 -1.33
C ASN A 52 12.86 -44.33 -0.48
N PRO A 53 14.00 -44.32 0.24
CA PRO A 53 14.29 -43.34 1.28
C PRO A 53 14.30 -41.89 0.76
N GLU A 54 14.57 -41.70 -0.52
CA GLU A 54 14.49 -40.41 -1.21
C GLU A 54 13.04 -39.89 -1.27
N VAL A 55 12.05 -40.76 -1.48
CA VAL A 55 10.63 -40.40 -1.53
C VAL A 55 10.13 -39.96 -0.15
N GLU A 56 10.54 -40.63 0.93
CA GLU A 56 10.20 -40.20 2.29
C GLU A 56 10.90 -38.89 2.67
N ASN A 57 12.15 -38.67 2.22
CA ASN A 57 12.84 -37.41 2.44
C ASN A 57 12.16 -36.23 1.70
N PHE A 58 11.71 -36.45 0.46
CA PHE A 58 10.93 -35.44 -0.27
C PHE A 58 9.59 -35.15 0.43
N LYS A 59 8.90 -36.18 0.91
CA LYS A 59 7.63 -36.03 1.65
C LYS A 59 7.80 -35.26 2.95
N GLU A 60 8.87 -35.52 3.71
CA GLU A 60 9.21 -34.75 4.91
C GLU A 60 9.51 -33.28 4.57
N THR A 61 10.26 -33.03 3.49
CA THR A 61 10.55 -31.67 3.02
C THR A 61 9.28 -30.93 2.61
N ILE A 62 8.36 -31.60 1.90
CA ILE A 62 7.06 -31.03 1.52
C ILE A 62 6.26 -30.65 2.76
N GLN A 63 6.15 -31.55 3.74
CA GLN A 63 5.44 -31.26 5.01
C GLN A 63 6.06 -30.07 5.75
N GLN A 64 7.39 -29.97 5.75
CA GLN A 64 8.09 -28.83 6.38
C GLN A 64 7.77 -27.51 5.66
N LEU A 65 7.76 -27.52 4.32
CA LEU A 65 7.44 -26.35 3.49
C LEU A 65 5.97 -25.95 3.63
N GLU A 66 5.04 -26.90 3.64
CA GLU A 66 3.62 -26.67 3.92
C GLU A 66 3.43 -26.03 5.29
N GLY A 67 4.11 -26.55 6.32
CA GLY A 67 4.09 -25.95 7.66
C GLY A 67 4.63 -24.52 7.69
N ARG A 68 5.70 -24.23 6.93
CA ARG A 68 6.24 -22.86 6.80
C ARG A 68 5.27 -21.94 6.07
N LEU A 69 4.65 -22.42 4.99
CA LEU A 69 3.67 -21.67 4.21
C LEU A 69 2.49 -21.24 5.07
N VAL A 70 1.92 -22.16 5.86
CA VAL A 70 0.80 -21.87 6.77
C VAL A 70 1.19 -20.81 7.80
N ARG A 71 2.40 -20.89 8.37
CA ARG A 71 2.89 -19.87 9.32
C ARG A 71 3.04 -18.50 8.67
N GLN A 72 3.61 -18.44 7.47
CA GLN A 72 3.78 -17.17 6.74
C GLN A 72 2.43 -16.56 6.35
N ASP A 73 1.51 -17.38 5.87
CA ASP A 73 0.15 -16.97 5.50
C ASP A 73 -0.62 -16.44 6.72
N HIS A 74 -0.46 -17.07 7.89
CA HIS A 74 -0.98 -16.54 9.15
C HIS A 74 -0.34 -15.20 9.53
N GLN A 75 0.99 -15.07 9.45
CA GLN A 75 1.69 -13.80 9.73
C GLN A 75 1.22 -12.67 8.80
N ILE A 76 1.01 -12.95 7.51
CA ILE A 76 0.49 -11.98 6.54
C ILE A 76 -0.90 -11.50 6.97
N ARG A 77 -1.81 -12.42 7.33
CA ARG A 77 -3.15 -12.05 7.82
C ARG A 77 -3.10 -11.16 9.06
N GLU A 78 -2.25 -11.49 10.03
CA GLU A 78 -2.10 -10.66 11.23
C GLU A 78 -1.55 -9.27 10.91
N LEU A 79 -0.57 -9.18 10.02
CA LEU A 79 0.00 -7.90 9.60
C LEU A 79 -1.02 -7.04 8.85
N ILE A 80 -1.85 -7.64 8.01
CA ILE A 80 -2.96 -6.96 7.32
C ILE A 80 -3.93 -6.40 8.35
N ALA A 81 -4.41 -7.21 9.29
CA ALA A 81 -5.34 -6.77 10.33
C ALA A 81 -4.76 -5.63 11.20
N LYS A 82 -3.47 -5.69 11.54
CA LYS A 82 -2.76 -4.61 12.25
C LYS A 82 -2.67 -3.34 11.41
N MET A 83 -2.32 -3.44 10.13
CA MET A 83 -2.24 -2.29 9.23
C MET A 83 -3.60 -1.62 9.06
N GLU A 84 -4.67 -2.40 8.88
CA GLU A 84 -6.04 -1.90 8.75
C GLU A 84 -6.47 -1.15 10.02
N THR A 85 -6.22 -1.74 11.19
CA THR A 85 -6.50 -1.11 12.49
C THR A 85 -5.74 0.22 12.64
N GLN A 86 -4.44 0.24 12.30
CA GLN A 86 -3.63 1.46 12.35
C GLN A 86 -4.13 2.52 11.36
N SER A 87 -4.57 2.11 10.16
CA SER A 87 -5.13 3.00 9.15
C SER A 87 -6.41 3.68 9.65
N ILE A 88 -7.33 2.92 10.26
CA ILE A 88 -8.55 3.46 10.87
C ILE A 88 -8.22 4.47 11.97
N ASN A 89 -7.30 4.11 12.88
CA ASN A 89 -6.87 4.99 13.96
C ASN A 89 -6.22 6.28 13.43
N MET A 90 -5.44 6.19 12.34
CA MET A 90 -4.82 7.36 11.71
C MET A 90 -5.87 8.31 11.11
N VAL A 91 -6.90 7.76 10.47
CA VAL A 91 -8.02 8.55 9.92
C VAL A 91 -8.79 9.24 11.06
N GLU A 92 -9.03 8.53 12.16
CA GLU A 92 -9.69 9.09 13.33
C GLU A 92 -8.85 10.19 14.00
N LEU A 93 -7.56 9.95 14.23
CA LEU A 93 -6.67 10.96 14.80
C LEU A 93 -6.60 12.21 13.92
N LYS A 94 -6.49 12.04 12.59
CA LYS A 94 -6.56 13.15 11.64
C LYS A 94 -7.87 13.93 11.72
N ARG A 95 -9.00 13.26 11.95
CA ARG A 95 -10.31 13.91 12.14
C ARG A 95 -10.32 14.71 13.44
N THR A 96 -9.82 14.13 14.53
CA THR A 96 -9.72 14.79 15.83
C THR A 96 -8.85 16.02 15.77
N ILE A 97 -7.68 15.94 15.11
CA ILE A 97 -6.79 17.09 14.89
C ILE A 97 -7.53 18.23 14.19
N ARG A 98 -8.17 17.96 13.04
CA ARG A 98 -8.94 18.99 12.31
C ARG A 98 -10.05 19.63 13.16
N ASN A 99 -10.72 18.82 13.97
CA ASN A 99 -11.76 19.32 14.87
C ASN A 99 -11.19 20.23 15.97
N LEU A 100 -10.06 19.85 16.56
CA LEU A 100 -9.39 20.66 17.57
C LEU A 100 -8.82 21.96 16.96
N GLU A 101 -8.21 21.90 15.78
CA GLU A 101 -7.76 23.07 15.02
C GLU A 101 -8.92 24.03 14.76
N GLY A 102 -10.09 23.52 14.33
CA GLY A 102 -11.28 24.33 14.13
C GLY A 102 -11.80 24.98 15.42
N LYS A 103 -11.77 24.27 16.54
CA LYS A 103 -12.16 24.82 17.86
C LYS A 103 -11.20 25.90 18.34
N ILE A 104 -9.90 25.71 18.14
CA ILE A 104 -8.88 26.71 18.47
C ILE A 104 -9.10 27.96 17.63
N ALA A 105 -9.24 27.82 16.31
CA ALA A 105 -9.50 28.94 15.41
C ALA A 105 -10.77 29.72 15.78
N GLU A 106 -11.85 29.02 16.16
CA GLU A 106 -13.09 29.67 16.61
C GLU A 106 -12.92 30.38 17.96
N MET A 107 -12.12 29.83 18.88
CA MET A 107 -11.82 30.46 20.16
C MET A 107 -10.97 31.73 19.98
N GLU A 108 -9.94 31.67 19.12
CA GLU A 108 -9.10 32.82 18.77
C GLU A 108 -9.93 33.91 18.10
N ALA A 109 -10.79 33.55 17.14
CA ALA A 109 -11.71 34.46 16.46
C ALA A 109 -12.61 35.24 17.42
N GLN A 110 -13.03 34.59 18.50
CA GLN A 110 -13.89 35.17 19.53
C GLN A 110 -13.14 36.10 20.50
N GLN A 111 -11.81 36.01 20.56
CA GLN A 111 -10.97 36.85 21.42
C GLN A 111 -10.63 38.20 20.77
N CYS A 112 -10.87 38.36 19.47
CA CYS A 112 -10.49 39.55 18.71
C CYS A 112 -11.18 40.84 19.21
N ASN A 113 -12.42 40.77 19.72
CA ASN A 113 -13.17 41.94 20.22
C ASN A 113 -13.08 43.17 19.28
N GLY A 114 -13.15 42.94 17.96
CA GLY A 114 -13.05 43.99 16.94
C GLY A 114 -11.64 44.41 16.53
N ILE A 115 -10.59 43.93 17.20
CA ILE A 115 -9.19 44.11 16.80
C ILE A 115 -8.67 42.78 16.24
N TYR A 116 -8.39 42.75 14.94
CA TYR A 116 -7.94 41.55 14.25
C TYR A 116 -6.55 41.75 13.62
N ILE A 117 -5.65 40.80 13.86
CA ILE A 117 -4.31 40.77 13.28
C ILE A 117 -4.25 39.57 12.35
N TRP A 118 -4.11 39.82 11.05
CA TRP A 118 -3.96 38.78 10.05
C TRP A 118 -2.49 38.60 9.67
N LYS A 119 -1.90 37.47 10.08
CA LYS A 119 -0.57 37.06 9.64
C LYS A 119 -0.67 36.35 8.29
N ILE A 120 -0.03 36.90 7.26
CA ILE A 120 0.13 36.22 5.97
C ILE A 120 1.40 35.38 6.01
N GLU A 121 1.25 34.06 5.97
CA GLU A 121 2.39 33.14 5.91
C GLU A 121 2.81 32.86 4.47
N ASN A 122 4.09 32.50 4.27
CA ASN A 122 4.65 32.14 2.96
C ASN A 122 4.38 33.18 1.86
N PHE A 123 4.48 34.47 2.17
CA PHE A 123 4.17 35.55 1.22
C PHE A 123 4.94 35.43 -0.11
N SER A 124 6.18 34.94 -0.10
CA SER A 124 6.96 34.69 -1.31
C SER A 124 6.28 33.74 -2.30
N SER A 125 5.50 32.77 -1.80
CA SER A 125 4.73 31.86 -2.67
C SER A 125 3.59 32.57 -3.39
N LEU A 126 2.96 33.55 -2.72
CA LEU A 126 1.92 34.39 -3.30
C LEU A 126 2.51 35.30 -4.38
N LEU A 127 3.68 35.89 -4.13
CA LEU A 127 4.40 36.68 -5.14
C LEU A 127 4.81 35.85 -6.36
N LYS A 128 5.27 34.62 -6.15
CA LYS A 128 5.59 33.71 -7.26
C LYS A 128 4.35 33.37 -8.08
N ALA A 129 3.21 33.12 -7.44
CA ALA A 129 1.97 32.88 -8.15
C ALA A 129 1.54 34.10 -8.98
N GLN A 130 1.74 35.31 -8.46
CA GLN A 130 1.52 36.56 -9.18
C GLN A 130 2.45 36.70 -10.40
N GLU A 131 3.74 36.36 -10.26
CA GLU A 131 4.72 36.38 -11.36
C GLU A 131 4.35 35.39 -12.47
N GLU A 132 3.80 34.23 -12.11
CA GLU A 132 3.22 33.25 -13.05
C GLU A 132 1.87 33.70 -13.65
N GLU A 133 1.53 34.98 -13.53
CA GLU A 133 0.29 35.62 -13.97
C GLU A 133 -0.99 34.96 -13.41
N ARG A 134 -0.91 34.30 -12.26
CA ARG A 134 -2.08 33.72 -11.60
C ARG A 134 -2.74 34.75 -10.68
N PRO A 135 -4.08 34.86 -10.68
CA PRO A 135 -4.78 35.73 -9.77
C PRO A 135 -4.60 35.23 -8.33
N VAL A 136 -4.14 36.11 -7.43
CA VAL A 136 -3.95 35.79 -6.02
C VAL A 136 -5.02 36.47 -5.19
N VAL A 137 -5.95 35.67 -4.68
CA VAL A 137 -7.00 36.09 -3.76
C VAL A 137 -6.93 35.21 -2.52
N THR A 138 -6.72 35.83 -1.36
CA THR A 138 -6.60 35.14 -0.07
C THR A 138 -7.65 35.69 0.90
N HIS A 139 -8.20 34.82 1.74
CA HIS A 139 -9.12 35.21 2.80
C HIS A 139 -8.48 35.01 4.17
N SER A 140 -8.76 35.91 5.10
CA SER A 140 -8.42 35.68 6.50
C SER A 140 -9.38 34.67 7.12
N PRO A 141 -8.97 33.99 8.20
CA PRO A 141 -9.91 33.38 9.13
C PRO A 141 -11.01 34.36 9.55
N GLY A 142 -12.20 33.83 9.82
CA GLY A 142 -13.31 34.62 10.32
C GLY A 142 -13.05 35.07 11.76
N PHE A 143 -13.39 36.31 12.09
CA PHE A 143 -13.22 36.89 13.43
C PHE A 143 -14.50 37.63 13.87
N TYR A 144 -14.65 37.84 15.17
CA TYR A 144 -15.82 38.51 15.73
C TYR A 144 -15.50 39.94 16.16
N THR A 145 -16.47 40.82 15.97
CA THR A 145 -16.46 42.20 16.47
C THR A 145 -16.65 42.30 17.99
N GLY A 146 -17.21 41.25 18.62
CA GLY A 146 -17.46 41.18 20.06
C GLY A 146 -18.51 40.10 20.39
N LYS A 147 -18.91 39.99 21.67
CA LYS A 147 -20.00 39.11 22.13
C LYS A 147 -21.10 39.91 22.84
N PRO A 148 -22.33 39.97 22.30
CA PRO A 148 -22.73 39.55 20.95
C PRO A 148 -22.14 40.48 19.87
N GLY A 149 -21.95 39.98 18.64
CA GLY A 149 -21.39 40.77 17.53
C GLY A 149 -21.45 40.07 16.18
N TYR A 150 -20.99 40.78 15.14
CA TYR A 150 -20.88 40.26 13.77
C TYR A 150 -19.62 39.40 13.59
N LYS A 151 -19.73 38.36 12.76
CA LYS A 151 -18.59 37.58 12.24
C LYS A 151 -18.18 38.13 10.88
N LEU A 152 -16.93 38.52 10.74
CA LEU A 152 -16.34 39.14 9.54
C LEU A 152 -15.12 38.33 9.08
N CYS A 153 -14.65 38.58 7.86
CA CYS A 153 -13.36 38.11 7.35
C CYS A 153 -12.78 39.17 6.43
N LEU A 154 -11.46 39.22 6.31
CA LEU A 154 -10.76 40.07 5.35
C LEU A 154 -10.50 39.30 4.06
N ARG A 155 -10.39 40.02 2.95
CA ARG A 155 -10.01 39.49 1.64
C ARG A 155 -8.89 40.33 1.04
N LEU A 156 -7.77 39.69 0.77
CA LEU A 156 -6.58 40.30 0.17
C LEU A 156 -6.47 39.88 -1.28
N HIS A 157 -6.27 40.86 -2.15
CA HIS A 157 -6.03 40.68 -3.58
C HIS A 157 -4.63 41.19 -3.91
N ILE A 158 -3.80 40.35 -4.52
CA ILE A 158 -2.53 40.79 -5.13
C ILE A 158 -2.76 40.90 -6.63
N GLN A 159 -2.56 42.10 -7.17
CA GLN A 159 -2.80 42.41 -8.58
C GLN A 159 -1.72 41.78 -9.46
N LEU A 160 -2.09 41.40 -10.69
CA LEU A 160 -1.12 40.92 -11.66
C LEU A 160 -0.11 42.02 -12.00
N PRO A 161 1.15 41.67 -12.34
CA PRO A 161 2.17 42.66 -12.68
C PRO A 161 1.77 43.49 -13.91
N ASN A 162 0.97 42.90 -14.79
CA ASN A 162 0.52 43.51 -16.04
C ASN A 162 -0.85 44.21 -15.90
N ALA A 163 -1.38 44.35 -14.68
CA ALA A 163 -2.68 44.98 -14.48
C ALA A 163 -2.64 46.44 -14.94
N GLN A 164 -3.55 46.80 -15.87
CA GLN A 164 -3.60 48.13 -16.48
C GLN A 164 -3.80 49.27 -15.47
N ARG A 165 -4.36 48.95 -14.29
CA ARG A 165 -4.47 49.85 -13.15
C ARG A 165 -4.06 49.07 -11.89
N CYS A 166 -3.30 49.71 -11.03
CA CYS A 166 -2.96 49.21 -9.69
C CYS A 166 -2.00 47.98 -9.63
N ALA A 167 -1.20 47.69 -10.66
CA ALA A 167 -0.25 46.56 -10.67
C ALA A 167 0.69 46.46 -9.44
N ASN A 168 1.01 47.61 -8.82
CA ASN A 168 1.91 47.68 -7.65
C ASN A 168 1.17 47.79 -6.31
N PHE A 169 -0.14 47.53 -6.28
CA PHE A 169 -0.94 47.67 -5.06
C PHE A 169 -1.53 46.33 -4.62
N ILE A 170 -1.59 46.16 -3.31
CA ILE A 170 -2.39 45.11 -2.67
C ILE A 170 -3.70 45.75 -2.25
N SER A 171 -4.81 45.16 -2.66
CA SER A 171 -6.15 45.61 -2.24
C SER A 171 -6.62 44.74 -1.08
N LEU A 172 -7.02 45.38 0.01
CA LEU A 172 -7.58 44.72 1.20
C LEU A 172 -9.05 45.14 1.35
N PHE A 173 -9.92 44.15 1.51
CA PHE A 173 -11.36 44.30 1.70
C PHE A 173 -11.78 43.63 3.01
#